data_AF-A0A8J3HFY1-F1
#
_entry.id   AF-A0A8J3HFY1-F1
#
_cell.length_a   1.000
_cell.length_b   1.000
_cell.length_c   1.000
_cell.angle_alpha   90.00
_cell.angle_beta   90.00
_cell.angle_gamma   90.00
#
_symmetry.space_group_name_H-M   'P 1'
#
loop_
_entity.id
_entity.type
_entity.pdbx_description
1 polymer ?
#
loop_
_entity_poly.entity_id
_entity_poly.type
_entity_poly.pdbx_seq_one_letter_code
_entity_poly.pdbx_strand_id
1 'polypeptide(L)'
;MPLQNDDSSPEDLFAALRHAVLDGPGSTPARVRQAVAAAKLDEVSQELRGYVGTMREHAWRSTDEQVRELLAAGWSEDQVYELTVAVAVGAGQRRVDAGLAALARARSRHAAGAPRTPHQARPADTGAVASAAA
;
A
#
# COMPACT_ATOMS: atom_id res chain seq x y z
N MET A 1 18.87 -22.05 6.64
CA MET A 1 18.06 -21.42 7.71
C MET A 1 16.60 -21.61 7.32
N PRO A 2 15.86 -22.58 7.90
CA PRO A 2 14.46 -22.78 7.58
C PRO A 2 13.65 -21.64 8.23
N LEU A 3 12.68 -21.09 7.51
CA LEU A 3 11.73 -20.13 8.07
C LEU A 3 10.86 -20.88 9.10
N GLN A 4 11.03 -20.57 10.39
CA GLN A 4 10.14 -21.04 11.45
C GLN A 4 8.76 -20.41 11.23
N ASN A 5 7.83 -21.19 10.66
CA ASN A 5 6.54 -20.69 10.18
C ASN A 5 5.38 -20.75 11.22
N ASP A 6 5.63 -20.94 12.52
CA ASP A 6 4.54 -21.29 13.45
C ASP A 6 4.02 -20.15 14.34
N ASP A 7 4.53 -18.91 14.22
CA ASP A 7 4.06 -17.77 15.06
C ASP A 7 4.22 -16.38 14.41
N SER A 8 4.52 -16.30 13.10
CA SER A 8 4.70 -15.00 12.43
C SER A 8 3.35 -14.38 12.07
N SER A 9 3.13 -13.13 12.47
CA SER A 9 1.92 -12.42 12.07
C SER A 9 1.88 -12.23 10.54
N PRO A 10 0.70 -12.08 9.92
CA PRO A 10 0.59 -11.76 8.50
C PRO A 10 1.40 -10.51 8.10
N GLU A 11 1.53 -9.54 9.01
CA GLU A 11 2.33 -8.33 8.80
C GLU A 11 3.83 -8.64 8.77
N ASP A 12 4.31 -9.51 9.67
CA ASP A 12 5.71 -9.94 9.70
C ASP A 12 6.09 -10.74 8.46
N LEU A 13 5.22 -11.66 8.04
CA LEU A 13 5.39 -12.44 6.81
C LEU A 13 5.44 -11.53 5.57
N PHE A 14 4.55 -10.54 5.52
CA PHE A 14 4.54 -9.58 4.42
C PHE A 14 5.76 -8.66 4.44
N ALA A 15 6.22 -8.23 5.61
CA ALA A 15 7.45 -7.45 5.76
C ALA A 15 8.69 -8.24 5.30
N ALA A 16 8.77 -9.53 5.67
CA ALA A 16 9.83 -10.42 5.22
C ALA A 16 9.80 -10.63 3.70
N LEU A 17 8.63 -10.87 3.12
CA LEU A 17 8.45 -10.96 1.66
C LEU A 17 8.89 -9.67 0.96
N ARG A 18 8.44 -8.52 1.47
CA ARG A 18 8.77 -7.21 0.89
C ARG A 18 10.28 -6.97 0.92
N HIS A 19 10.94 -7.27 2.03
CA HIS A 19 12.39 -7.18 2.13
C HIS A 19 13.10 -8.12 1.14
N ALA A 20 12.67 -9.39 1.07
CA ALA A 20 13.26 -10.36 0.14
C ALA A 20 13.16 -9.89 -1.33
N VAL A 21 12.00 -9.34 -1.73
CA VAL A 21 11.74 -8.90 -3.11
C VAL A 21 12.41 -7.56 -3.42
N LEU A 22 12.41 -6.60 -2.51
CA LEU A 22 12.89 -5.25 -2.81
C LEU A 22 14.36 -5.04 -2.47
N ASP A 23 14.84 -5.64 -1.38
CA ASP A 23 16.15 -5.37 -0.80
C ASP A 23 17.09 -6.58 -0.85
N GLY A 24 16.53 -7.78 -1.06
CA GLY A 24 17.28 -9.03 -1.16
C GLY A 24 18.19 -9.14 -2.39
N PRO A 25 19.02 -10.18 -2.45
CA PRO A 25 19.87 -10.45 -3.60
C PRO A 25 19.02 -10.69 -4.86
N GLY A 26 19.50 -10.22 -6.01
CA GLY A 26 18.86 -10.41 -7.31
C GLY A 26 19.68 -9.84 -8.46
N SER A 27 19.32 -10.23 -9.68
CA SER A 27 19.93 -9.79 -10.96
C SER A 27 19.58 -8.33 -11.29
N THR A 28 18.48 -7.82 -10.76
CA THR A 28 18.06 -6.42 -10.90
C THR A 28 18.58 -5.60 -9.71
N PRO A 29 19.11 -4.39 -9.90
CA PRO A 29 19.46 -3.53 -8.78
C PRO A 29 18.25 -3.21 -7.88
N ALA A 30 18.42 -3.29 -6.55
CA ALA A 30 17.37 -3.04 -5.55
C ALA A 30 16.63 -1.72 -5.78
N ARG A 31 17.35 -0.64 -6.14
CA ARG A 31 16.78 0.67 -6.46
C ARG A 31 15.71 0.61 -7.56
N VAL A 32 15.90 -0.23 -8.58
CA VAL A 32 14.96 -0.35 -9.71
C VAL A 32 13.73 -1.13 -9.26
N ARG A 33 13.92 -2.22 -8.49
CA ARG A 33 12.81 -2.99 -7.90
C ARG A 33 11.95 -2.13 -6.98
N GLN A 34 12.57 -1.30 -6.15
CA GLN A 34 11.89 -0.33 -5.28
C GLN A 34 11.11 0.72 -6.09
N ALA A 35 11.71 1.26 -7.16
CA ALA A 35 11.05 2.25 -8.02
C ALA A 35 9.79 1.68 -8.72
N VAL A 36 9.88 0.48 -9.29
CA VAL A 36 8.71 -0.15 -9.93
C VAL A 36 7.63 -0.56 -8.92
N ALA A 37 8.03 -1.05 -7.73
CA ALA A 37 7.09 -1.36 -6.65
C ALA A 37 6.35 -0.11 -6.19
N ALA A 38 7.04 1.03 -6.07
CA ALA A 38 6.47 2.33 -5.74
C ALA A 38 5.70 2.98 -6.91
N ALA A 39 5.71 2.37 -8.11
CA ALA A 39 5.15 2.92 -9.35
C ALA A 39 5.73 4.29 -9.73
N LYS A 40 7.00 4.53 -9.43
CA LYS A 40 7.74 5.73 -9.83
C LYS A 40 8.31 5.57 -11.24
N LEU A 41 7.42 5.67 -12.23
CA LEU A 41 7.73 5.43 -13.64
C LEU A 41 8.78 6.41 -14.22
N ASP A 42 8.92 7.57 -13.60
CA ASP A 42 9.93 8.58 -13.92
C ASP A 42 11.36 8.16 -13.51
N GLU A 43 11.49 7.26 -12.53
CA GLU A 43 12.78 6.76 -12.03
C GLU A 43 13.27 5.48 -12.75
N VAL A 44 12.53 5.00 -13.76
CA VAL A 44 12.88 3.78 -14.53
C VAL A 44 13.03 4.07 -16.02
N SER A 45 13.71 3.17 -16.73
CA SER A 45 13.92 3.29 -18.17
C SER A 45 12.59 3.27 -18.94
N GLN A 46 12.59 3.84 -20.15
CA GLN A 46 11.37 4.01 -20.93
C GLN A 46 10.70 2.67 -21.27
N GLU A 47 11.50 1.65 -21.51
CA GLU A 47 11.08 0.28 -21.83
C GLU A 47 10.32 -0.33 -20.66
N LEU A 48 10.80 -0.13 -19.43
CA LEU A 48 10.13 -0.60 -18.22
C LEU A 48 8.84 0.15 -17.92
N ARG A 49 8.70 1.43 -18.29
CA ARG A 49 7.48 2.20 -18.02
C ARG A 49 6.23 1.57 -18.60
N GLY A 50 6.30 1.12 -19.86
CA GLY A 50 5.15 0.51 -20.55
C GLY A 50 4.73 -0.82 -19.92
N TYR A 51 5.71 -1.65 -19.58
CA TYR A 51 5.49 -2.93 -18.89
C TYR A 51 4.89 -2.73 -17.49
N VAL A 52 5.51 -1.89 -16.66
CA VAL A 52 5.06 -1.62 -15.28
C VAL A 52 3.68 -0.97 -15.26
N GLY A 53 3.40 -0.04 -16.19
CA GLY A 53 2.09 0.57 -16.35
C GLY A 53 1.00 -0.47 -16.64
N THR A 54 1.27 -1.36 -17.60
CA THR A 54 0.36 -2.46 -17.95
C THR A 54 0.13 -3.38 -16.76
N MET A 55 1.20 -3.82 -16.10
CA MET A 55 1.09 -4.70 -14.94
C MET A 55 0.30 -4.09 -13.78
N ARG A 56 0.40 -2.77 -13.56
CA ARG A 56 -0.31 -2.10 -12.46
C ARG A 56 -1.82 -2.03 -12.73
N GLU A 57 -2.21 -1.73 -13.96
CA GLU A 57 -3.60 -1.39 -14.31
C GLU A 57 -4.36 -2.56 -14.93
N HIS A 58 -3.64 -3.43 -15.63
CA HIS A 58 -4.17 -4.48 -16.48
C HIS A 58 -3.30 -5.73 -16.42
N ALA A 59 -2.95 -6.21 -15.21
CA ALA A 59 -2.11 -7.41 -15.05
C ALA A 59 -2.63 -8.64 -15.83
N TRP A 60 -3.94 -8.74 -16.06
CA TRP A 60 -4.56 -9.80 -16.88
C TRP A 60 -4.37 -9.61 -18.40
N ARG A 61 -3.85 -8.45 -18.82
CA ARG A 61 -3.44 -8.13 -20.19
C ARG A 61 -1.93 -8.15 -20.37
N SER A 62 -1.15 -8.53 -19.36
CA SER A 62 0.28 -8.77 -19.58
C SER A 62 0.41 -9.82 -20.68
N THR A 63 1.01 -9.43 -21.80
CA THR A 63 1.16 -10.31 -22.96
C THR A 63 2.59 -10.82 -23.06
N ASP A 64 2.76 -12.04 -23.58
CA ASP A 64 4.07 -12.59 -23.95
C ASP A 64 4.87 -11.67 -24.88
N GLU A 65 4.20 -10.80 -25.64
CA GLU A 65 4.85 -9.76 -26.46
C GLU A 65 5.67 -8.77 -25.63
N GLN A 66 5.13 -8.27 -24.51
CA GLN A 66 5.83 -7.30 -23.68
C GLN A 66 7.05 -7.92 -22.99
N VAL A 67 6.96 -9.20 -22.63
CA VAL A 67 8.12 -9.94 -22.12
C VAL A 67 9.17 -10.08 -23.23
N ARG A 68 8.77 -10.47 -24.45
CA ARG A 68 9.69 -10.57 -25.60
C ARG A 68 10.36 -9.24 -25.94
N GLU A 69 9.63 -8.12 -25.89
CA GLU A 69 10.19 -6.78 -26.10
C GLU A 69 11.27 -6.44 -25.07
N LEU A 70 11.06 -6.77 -23.80
CA LEU A 70 12.06 -6.57 -22.75
C LEU A 70 13.29 -7.46 -22.95
N LEU A 71 13.09 -8.72 -23.31
CA LEU A 71 14.21 -9.63 -23.63
C LEU A 71 15.01 -9.13 -24.84
N ALA A 72 14.33 -8.65 -25.89
CA ALA A 72 14.97 -8.05 -27.06
C ALA A 72 15.73 -6.76 -26.73
N ALA A 73 15.29 -6.01 -25.71
CA ALA A 73 15.98 -4.83 -25.18
C ALA A 73 17.17 -5.18 -24.27
N GLY A 74 17.48 -6.45 -24.06
CA GLY A 74 18.64 -6.92 -23.30
C GLY A 74 18.39 -7.21 -21.82
N TRP A 75 17.13 -7.20 -21.37
CA TRP A 75 16.78 -7.68 -20.03
C TRP A 75 16.84 -9.20 -19.99
N SER A 76 17.33 -9.77 -18.89
CA SER A 76 17.25 -11.23 -18.68
C SER A 76 15.87 -11.66 -18.19
N GLU A 77 15.53 -12.93 -18.39
CA GLU A 77 14.30 -13.52 -17.85
C GLU A 77 14.21 -13.35 -16.33
N ASP A 78 15.33 -13.54 -15.62
CA ASP A 78 15.41 -13.31 -14.17
C ASP A 78 15.07 -11.86 -13.79
N GLN A 79 15.58 -10.88 -14.55
CA GLN A 79 15.29 -9.47 -14.28
C GLN A 79 13.81 -9.15 -14.53
N VAL A 80 13.25 -9.65 -15.63
CA VAL A 80 11.82 -9.47 -15.93
C VAL A 80 10.96 -10.12 -14.84
N TYR A 81 11.31 -11.32 -14.40
CA TYR A 81 10.64 -12.00 -13.28
C TYR A 81 10.70 -11.17 -11.99
N GLU A 82 11.89 -10.73 -11.58
CA GLU A 82 12.08 -9.91 -10.36
C GLU A 82 11.26 -8.63 -10.39
N LEU A 83 11.24 -7.94 -11.54
CA LEU A 83 10.45 -6.72 -11.74
C LEU A 83 8.95 -7.01 -11.69
N THR A 84 8.50 -8.12 -12.26
CA THR A 84 7.11 -8.59 -12.20
C THR A 84 6.67 -8.76 -10.74
N VAL A 85 7.47 -9.48 -9.95
CA VAL A 85 7.18 -9.73 -8.53
C VAL A 85 7.20 -8.41 -7.74
N ALA A 86 8.17 -7.53 -7.99
CA ALA A 86 8.25 -6.22 -7.32
C ALA A 86 7.01 -5.35 -7.60
N VAL A 87 6.53 -5.30 -8.84
CA VAL A 87 5.30 -4.60 -9.21
C VAL A 87 4.09 -5.21 -8.51
N ALA A 88 3.98 -6.54 -8.50
CA ALA A 88 2.87 -7.24 -7.85
C ALA A 88 2.82 -6.98 -6.34
N VAL A 89 3.96 -7.03 -5.64
CA VAL A 89 4.08 -6.72 -4.21
C VAL A 89 3.66 -5.28 -3.93
N GLY A 90 4.21 -4.32 -4.68
CA GLY A 90 3.87 -2.89 -4.51
C GLY A 90 2.39 -2.59 -4.81
N ALA A 91 1.82 -3.21 -5.84
CA ALA A 91 0.41 -3.07 -6.17
C ALA A 91 -0.49 -3.72 -5.11
N GLY A 92 -0.11 -4.88 -4.58
CA GLY A 92 -0.80 -5.55 -3.47
C GLY A 92 -0.83 -4.67 -2.23
N GLN A 93 0.32 -4.16 -1.80
CA GLN A 93 0.43 -3.29 -0.64
C GLN A 93 -0.46 -2.05 -0.74
N ARG A 94 -0.40 -1.33 -1.87
CA ARG A 94 -1.26 -0.16 -2.10
C ARG A 94 -2.75 -0.47 -1.98
N ARG A 95 -3.20 -1.64 -2.47
CA ARG A 95 -4.62 -2.04 -2.39
C ARG A 95 -5.03 -2.33 -0.94
N VAL A 96 -4.17 -3.00 -0.16
CA VAL A 96 -4.43 -3.27 1.26
C VAL A 96 -4.49 -1.96 2.05
N ASP A 97 -3.49 -1.08 1.89
CA ASP A 97 -3.42 0.22 2.57
C ASP A 97 -4.67 1.07 2.26
N ALA A 98 -5.06 1.15 0.98
CA ALA A 98 -6.25 1.86 0.56
C ALA A 98 -7.53 1.29 1.17
N GLY A 99 -7.66 -0.04 1.22
CA GLY A 99 -8.79 -0.74 1.84
C GLY A 99 -8.92 -0.47 3.33
N LEU A 100 -7.83 -0.60 4.09
CA LEU A 100 -7.79 -0.29 5.52
C LEU A 100 -8.14 1.17 5.79
N ALA A 101 -7.59 2.09 5.00
CA ALA A 101 -7.88 3.51 5.11
C ALA A 101 -9.35 3.85 4.77
N ALA A 102 -9.98 3.11 3.85
CA ALA A 102 -11.41 3.26 3.56
C ALA A 102 -12.28 2.78 4.73
N LEU A 103 -11.95 1.65 5.34
CA LEU A 103 -12.64 1.11 6.53
C LEU A 103 -12.52 2.05 7.73
N ALA A 104 -11.33 2.60 7.99
CA ALA A 104 -11.11 3.58 9.06
C ALA A 104 -12.01 4.82 8.87
N ARG A 105 -12.05 5.38 7.65
CA ARG A 105 -12.92 6.52 7.32
C ARG A 105 -14.40 6.19 7.48
N ALA A 106 -14.83 5.00 7.08
CA ALA A 106 -16.21 4.55 7.25
C ALA A 106 -16.60 4.46 8.73
N ARG A 107 -15.70 3.93 9.57
CA ARG A 107 -15.89 3.85 11.03
C ARG A 107 -16.02 5.25 11.66
N SER A 108 -15.17 6.20 11.27
CA SER A 108 -15.25 7.59 11.75
C SER A 108 -16.55 8.28 11.33
N ARG A 109 -17.01 8.07 10.08
CA ARG A 109 -18.30 8.61 9.61
C ARG A 109 -19.48 8.02 10.39
N HIS A 110 -19.46 6.72 10.69
CA HIS A 110 -20.50 6.08 11.49
C HIS A 110 -20.55 6.66 12.92
N ALA A 111 -19.40 6.83 13.57
CA ALA A 111 -19.33 7.43 14.90
C ALA A 111 -19.82 8.90 14.92
N ALA A 112 -19.53 9.68 13.87
CA ALA A 112 -20.00 11.06 13.74
C ALA A 112 -21.50 11.19 13.41
N GLY A 113 -22.09 10.18 12.76
CA GLY A 113 -23.50 10.13 12.39
C GLY A 113 -24.42 9.48 13.45
N ALA A 114 -23.86 8.89 14.51
CA ALA A 114 -24.65 8.34 15.61
C ALA A 114 -25.43 9.47 16.32
N PRO A 115 -26.74 9.32 16.57
CA PRO A 115 -27.51 10.34 17.27
C PRO A 115 -26.90 10.57 18.66
N ARG A 116 -26.43 11.80 18.92
CA ARG A 116 -26.02 12.20 20.26
C ARG A 116 -27.25 12.11 21.15
N THR A 117 -27.28 11.15 22.07
CA THR A 117 -28.35 11.03 23.05
C THR A 117 -28.43 12.33 23.87
N PRO A 118 -29.63 12.91 24.10
CA PRO A 118 -29.79 14.23 24.72
C PRO A 118 -29.22 14.36 26.16
N HIS A 119 -28.84 13.26 26.81
CA HIS A 119 -28.44 13.27 28.22
C HIS A 119 -27.06 13.93 28.47
N GLN A 120 -26.18 14.10 27.47
CA GLN A 120 -24.86 14.72 27.71
C GLN A 120 -24.86 16.27 27.66
N ALA A 121 -26.04 16.91 27.65
CA ALA A 121 -26.14 18.35 27.90
C ALA A 121 -25.78 18.62 29.37
N ARG A 122 -24.53 19.03 29.60
CA ARG A 122 -24.02 19.56 30.87
C ARG A 122 -25.01 20.61 31.41
N PRO A 123 -25.41 20.57 32.69
CA PRO A 123 -26.35 21.56 33.21
C PRO A 123 -25.73 22.95 33.12
N ALA A 124 -26.52 23.90 32.61
CA ALA A 124 -26.17 25.31 32.52
C ALA A 124 -25.83 25.83 33.92
N ASP A 125 -24.63 26.38 34.04
CA ASP A 125 -24.17 27.17 35.17
C ASP A 125 -25.16 28.31 35.39
N THR A 126 -26.08 28.13 36.34
CA THR A 126 -27.09 29.13 36.65
C THR A 126 -26.42 30.12 37.59
N GLY A 127 -25.96 31.22 37.00
CA GLY A 127 -25.30 32.32 37.69
C GLY A 127 -26.06 32.74 38.95
N ALA A 128 -25.31 32.82 40.05
CA ALA A 128 -25.75 33.36 41.31
C ALA A 128 -26.29 34.78 41.12
N VAL A 129 -27.56 34.98 41.46
CA VAL A 129 -28.17 36.30 41.63
C VAL A 129 -27.64 36.93 42.92
N ALA A 130 -26.84 37.99 42.77
CA ALA A 130 -26.49 38.88 43.87
C ALA A 130 -27.74 39.65 44.31
N SER A 131 -28.21 39.36 45.52
CA SER A 131 -29.26 40.12 46.19
C SER A 131 -28.64 41.33 46.89
N ALA A 132 -29.07 42.52 46.46
CA ALA A 132 -28.92 43.76 47.20
C ALA A 132 -30.14 43.91 48.13
N ALA A 133 -29.91 44.12 49.43
CA ALA A 133 -30.90 44.74 50.31
C ALA A 133 -30.21 45.35 51.55
N ALA A 134 -30.35 46.67 51.65
CA ALA A 134 -30.35 47.56 52.81
C ALA A 134 -29.12 47.62 53.73
#